data_AF-A0A931MX00-F1
#
_entry.id   AF-A0A931MX00-F1
#
_cell.length_a   1.000
_cell.length_b   1.000
_cell.length_c   1.000
_cell.angle_alpha   90.00
_cell.angle_beta   90.00
_cell.angle_gamma   90.00
#
_symmetry.space_group_name_H-M   'P 1'
#
loop_
_entity.id
_entity.type
_entity.pdbx_description
1 polymer ?
#
loop_
_entity_poly.entity_id
_entity_poly.type
_entity_poly.pdbx_seq_one_letter_code
_entity_poly.pdbx_strand_id
1 'polypeptide(L)'
;MSILRFICPVIIVVFLAACSGGSGGSEQADYDTTKKMIVDILKTDDGKKAMTEVLSDEKMQQSMALESEVVSQAVSETLISEKGKAFWSKLFSDPKFVQGFSKTLEKDQKELLKGLMKDSEYQKLMIEIYKNPEMMEQMVTVMQSQKFRAHLEKTIEETINSPVFQAKMSETLLKAAEKMKSEGGKSSGEGKQGDKEQESESNDGGSEEEEGQTS
;
A
#
# COMPACT_ATOMS: atom_id res chain seq x y z
N MET A 1 -48.43 86.95 51.69
CA MET A 1 -47.34 86.16 51.07
C MET A 1 -47.90 84.94 50.31
N SER A 2 -48.82 85.14 49.36
CA SER A 2 -49.43 84.03 48.59
C SER A 2 -49.16 84.06 47.09
N ILE A 3 -48.62 85.16 46.55
CA ILE A 3 -48.29 85.28 45.11
C ILE A 3 -46.95 84.61 44.75
N LEU A 4 -46.00 84.56 45.69
CA LEU A 4 -44.68 83.92 45.46
C LEU A 4 -44.73 82.38 45.51
N ARG A 5 -45.82 81.78 46.00
CA ARG A 5 -46.02 80.32 46.05
C ARG A 5 -46.57 79.71 44.75
N PHE A 6 -47.19 80.52 43.89
CA PHE A 6 -47.75 80.06 42.61
C PHE A 6 -46.84 80.31 41.39
N ILE A 7 -45.81 81.15 41.53
CA ILE A 7 -44.83 81.43 40.46
C ILE A 7 -43.81 80.28 40.27
N CYS A 8 -43.52 79.52 41.33
CA CYS A 8 -42.55 78.42 41.30
C CYS A 8 -43.01 77.16 40.52
N PRO A 9 -44.28 76.69 40.62
CA PRO A 9 -44.73 75.54 39.83
C PRO A 9 -44.95 75.85 38.34
N VAL A 10 -45.23 77.11 37.97
CA VAL A 10 -45.48 77.51 36.58
C VAL A 10 -44.18 77.53 35.76
N ILE A 11 -43.04 77.89 36.37
CA ILE A 11 -41.74 77.96 35.68
C ILE A 11 -41.13 76.57 35.41
N ILE A 12 -41.47 75.57 36.22
CA ILE A 12 -41.07 74.16 36.04
C ILE A 12 -41.85 73.48 34.91
N VAL A 13 -43.11 73.87 34.68
CA VAL A 13 -43.93 73.32 33.58
C VAL A 13 -43.47 73.82 32.21
N VAL A 14 -42.95 75.05 32.13
CA VAL A 14 -42.42 75.62 30.87
C VAL A 14 -41.09 74.96 30.46
N PHE A 15 -40.24 74.55 31.41
CA PHE A 15 -39.00 73.83 31.10
C PHE A 15 -39.24 72.36 30.68
N LEU A 16 -40.29 71.70 31.19
CA LEU A 16 -40.64 70.34 30.77
C LEU A 16 -41.29 70.30 29.37
N ALA A 17 -41.98 71.36 28.94
CA ALA A 17 -42.50 71.48 27.57
C ALA A 17 -41.43 71.84 26.52
N ALA A 18 -40.26 72.33 26.94
CA ALA A 18 -39.12 72.55 26.06
C ALA A 18 -38.27 71.27 25.84
N CYS A 19 -38.55 70.20 26.62
CA CYS A 19 -37.95 68.88 26.45
C CYS A 19 -38.96 67.85 25.88
N SER A 20 -40.11 68.30 25.37
CA SER A 20 -40.85 67.55 24.35
C SER A 20 -40.33 67.95 22.98
N GLY A 21 -39.07 67.61 22.71
CA GLY A 21 -38.64 67.37 21.35
C GLY A 21 -39.57 66.29 20.80
N GLY A 22 -40.39 66.66 19.82
CA GLY A 22 -41.20 65.72 19.08
C GLY A 22 -40.29 64.76 18.34
N SER A 23 -39.91 63.67 18.99
CA SER A 23 -39.15 62.56 18.43
C SER A 23 -39.75 61.27 18.97
N GLY A 24 -40.87 60.87 18.40
CA GLY A 24 -41.57 59.62 18.75
C GLY A 24 -42.39 59.02 17.60
N GLY A 25 -42.42 59.67 16.43
CA GLY A 25 -43.07 59.17 15.22
C GLY A 25 -42.26 59.42 13.94
N SER A 26 -41.14 60.15 14.03
CA SER A 26 -40.20 60.38 12.91
C SER A 26 -39.06 59.37 12.89
N GLU A 27 -38.55 58.90 14.03
CA GLU A 27 -37.41 57.96 14.06
C GLU A 27 -37.70 56.61 13.38
N GLN A 28 -38.92 56.09 13.47
CA GLN A 28 -39.27 54.80 12.87
C GLN A 28 -39.61 54.93 11.37
N ALA A 29 -40.21 56.06 10.97
CA ALA A 29 -40.43 56.40 9.56
C ALA A 29 -39.11 56.75 8.85
N ASP A 30 -38.19 57.40 9.55
CA ASP A 30 -36.83 57.66 9.08
C ASP A 30 -36.02 56.36 9.04
N TYR A 31 -36.17 55.43 10.00
CA TYR A 31 -35.50 54.13 9.95
C TYR A 31 -35.94 53.30 8.74
N ASP A 32 -37.24 53.24 8.45
CA ASP A 32 -37.74 52.54 7.25
C ASP A 32 -37.34 53.23 5.95
N THR A 33 -37.25 54.57 5.95
CA THR A 33 -36.78 55.35 4.81
C THR A 33 -35.28 55.19 4.58
N THR A 34 -34.47 55.23 5.64
CA THR A 34 -33.03 54.97 5.62
C THR A 34 -32.74 53.52 5.24
N LYS A 35 -33.53 52.55 5.71
CA LYS A 35 -33.42 51.15 5.30
C LYS A 35 -33.70 50.98 3.81
N LYS A 36 -34.76 51.60 3.28
CA LYS A 36 -35.04 51.60 1.84
C LYS A 36 -33.92 52.25 1.05
N MET A 37 -33.42 53.40 1.51
CA MET A 37 -32.29 54.10 0.89
C MET A 37 -31.02 53.23 0.87
N ILE A 38 -30.68 52.53 1.97
CA ILE A 38 -29.53 51.62 2.03
C ILE A 38 -29.73 50.42 1.10
N VAL A 39 -30.92 49.82 1.09
CA VAL A 39 -31.23 48.69 0.19
C VAL A 39 -31.15 49.12 -1.27
N ASP A 40 -31.58 50.33 -1.59
CA ASP A 40 -31.51 50.88 -2.95
C ASP A 40 -30.06 51.20 -3.33
N ILE A 41 -29.25 51.77 -2.43
CA ILE A 41 -27.79 51.95 -2.64
C ILE A 41 -27.10 50.60 -2.88
N LEU A 42 -27.40 49.55 -2.10
CA LEU A 42 -26.84 48.22 -2.32
C LEU A 42 -27.27 47.60 -3.66
N LYS A 43 -28.46 47.95 -4.16
CA LYS A 43 -28.98 47.47 -5.46
C LYS A 43 -28.50 48.29 -6.65
N THR A 44 -28.10 49.55 -6.44
CA THR A 44 -27.52 50.38 -7.51
C THR A 44 -26.22 49.79 -8.03
N ASP A 45 -25.86 50.17 -9.26
CA ASP A 45 -24.67 49.66 -9.92
C ASP A 45 -23.39 50.00 -9.17
N ASP A 46 -23.36 51.13 -8.47
CA ASP A 46 -22.22 51.53 -7.63
C ASP A 46 -22.13 50.66 -6.36
N GLY A 47 -23.26 50.31 -5.73
CA GLY A 47 -23.28 49.35 -4.62
C GLY A 47 -22.83 47.95 -5.04
N LYS A 48 -23.29 47.47 -6.20
CA LYS A 48 -22.83 46.19 -6.76
C LYS A 48 -21.34 46.22 -7.11
N LYS A 49 -20.83 47.32 -7.66
CA LYS A 49 -19.39 47.49 -7.97
C LYS A 49 -18.55 47.50 -6.69
N ALA A 50 -18.95 48.26 -5.68
CA ALA A 50 -18.25 48.31 -4.40
C ALA A 50 -18.25 46.94 -3.69
N MET A 51 -19.38 46.23 -3.71
CA MET A 51 -19.42 44.85 -3.20
C MET A 51 -18.56 43.90 -4.01
N THR A 52 -18.55 44.04 -5.35
CA THR A 52 -17.70 43.22 -6.22
C THR A 52 -16.23 43.49 -5.95
N GLU A 53 -15.83 44.74 -5.72
CA GLU A 53 -14.45 45.13 -5.38
C GLU A 53 -14.02 44.52 -4.04
N VAL A 54 -14.88 44.59 -3.02
CA VAL A 54 -14.63 43.95 -1.71
C VAL A 54 -14.60 42.43 -1.80
N LEU A 55 -15.48 41.81 -2.61
CA LEU A 55 -15.47 40.38 -2.89
C LEU A 55 -14.35 39.95 -3.84
N SER A 56 -13.69 40.89 -4.51
CA SER A 56 -12.52 40.63 -5.35
C SER A 56 -11.21 40.71 -4.57
N ASP A 57 -11.27 41.21 -3.34
CA ASP A 57 -10.13 41.18 -2.43
C ASP A 57 -9.79 39.73 -2.04
N GLU A 58 -8.53 39.34 -2.24
CA GLU A 58 -8.06 37.97 -2.04
C GLU A 58 -8.32 37.46 -0.61
N LYS A 59 -8.23 38.35 0.39
CA LYS A 59 -8.44 37.99 1.79
C LYS A 59 -9.92 37.71 2.07
N MET A 60 -10.82 38.45 1.43
CA MET A 60 -12.26 38.24 1.52
C MET A 60 -12.68 36.96 0.78
N GLN A 61 -12.15 36.72 -0.42
CA GLN A 61 -12.41 35.49 -1.19
C GLN A 61 -11.96 34.24 -0.43
N GLN A 62 -10.78 34.28 0.19
CA GLN A 62 -10.23 33.15 0.92
C GLN A 62 -11.06 32.83 2.17
N SER A 63 -11.47 33.83 2.95
CA SER A 63 -12.32 33.62 4.13
C SER A 63 -13.70 33.09 3.73
N MET A 64 -14.34 33.64 2.70
CA MET A 64 -15.66 33.16 2.25
C MET A 64 -15.63 31.76 1.61
N ALA A 65 -14.58 31.43 0.85
CA ALA A 65 -14.46 30.13 0.20
C ALA A 65 -14.11 29.00 1.18
N LEU A 66 -13.34 29.29 2.23
CA LEU A 66 -12.90 28.28 3.20
C LEU A 66 -13.87 28.09 4.38
N GLU A 67 -14.59 29.14 4.80
CA GLU A 67 -15.51 29.07 5.95
C GLU A 67 -16.92 28.57 5.58
N SER A 68 -17.20 28.40 4.30
CA SER A 68 -18.49 27.90 3.85
C SER A 68 -18.56 26.38 4.03
N GLU A 69 -19.34 25.94 5.01
CA GLU A 69 -19.73 24.52 5.18
C GLU A 69 -20.27 23.94 3.86
N VAL A 70 -20.95 24.76 3.06
CA VAL A 70 -21.44 24.40 1.72
C VAL A 70 -20.30 24.07 0.75
N VAL A 71 -19.17 24.78 0.81
CA VAL A 71 -17.99 24.49 -0.03
C VAL A 71 -17.33 23.19 0.43
N SER A 72 -17.15 22.99 1.73
CA SER A 72 -16.59 21.74 2.27
C SER A 72 -17.45 20.53 1.89
N GLN A 73 -18.77 20.66 2.04
CA GLN A 73 -19.73 19.62 1.69
C GLN A 73 -19.74 19.36 0.17
N ALA A 74 -19.76 20.40 -0.66
CA ALA A 74 -19.71 20.25 -2.12
C ALA A 74 -18.41 19.59 -2.59
N VAL A 75 -17.27 19.93 -1.98
CA VAL A 75 -15.97 19.29 -2.28
C VAL A 75 -15.99 17.82 -1.86
N SER A 76 -16.46 17.51 -0.65
CA SER A 76 -16.58 16.14 -0.14
C SER A 76 -17.49 15.29 -1.03
N GLU A 77 -18.70 15.78 -1.32
CA GLU A 77 -19.66 15.12 -2.21
C GLU A 77 -19.08 14.92 -3.60
N THR A 78 -18.40 15.93 -4.16
CA THR A 78 -17.78 15.81 -5.48
C THR A 78 -16.66 14.79 -5.50
N LEU A 79 -15.79 14.75 -4.48
CA LEU A 79 -14.67 13.82 -4.40
C LEU A 79 -15.13 12.37 -4.17
N ILE A 80 -16.21 12.15 -3.41
CA ILE A 80 -16.73 10.81 -3.09
C ILE A 80 -17.73 10.32 -4.16
N SER A 81 -18.32 11.24 -4.94
CA SER A 81 -19.24 10.90 -6.03
C SER A 81 -18.59 10.02 -7.09
N GLU A 82 -19.42 9.39 -7.92
CA GLU A 82 -18.98 8.66 -9.11
C GLU A 82 -18.15 9.53 -10.07
N LYS A 83 -18.41 10.84 -10.12
CA LYS A 83 -17.61 11.80 -10.90
C LYS A 83 -16.21 11.98 -10.30
N GLY A 84 -16.12 12.02 -8.97
CA GLY A 84 -14.84 12.03 -8.24
C GLY A 84 -14.04 10.75 -8.47
N LYS A 85 -14.68 9.58 -8.38
CA LYS A 85 -14.05 8.29 -8.73
C LYS A 85 -13.51 8.29 -10.17
N ALA A 86 -14.32 8.73 -11.14
CA ALA A 86 -13.88 8.83 -12.53
C ALA A 86 -12.71 9.80 -12.71
N PHE A 87 -12.71 10.93 -11.99
CA PHE A 87 -11.61 11.88 -11.98
C PHE A 87 -10.32 11.26 -11.42
N TRP A 88 -10.39 10.58 -10.27
CA TRP A 88 -9.25 9.86 -9.69
C TRP A 88 -8.74 8.76 -10.61
N SER A 89 -9.61 7.93 -11.19
CA SER A 89 -9.21 6.90 -12.16
C SER A 89 -8.48 7.49 -13.37
N LYS A 90 -8.93 8.64 -13.87
CA LYS A 90 -8.25 9.36 -14.96
C LYS A 90 -6.89 9.91 -14.52
N LEU A 91 -6.77 10.47 -13.31
CA LEU A 91 -5.50 10.95 -12.79
C LEU A 91 -4.50 9.82 -12.54
N PHE A 92 -4.94 8.68 -11.99
CA PHE A 92 -4.10 7.50 -11.80
C PHE A 92 -3.73 6.80 -13.12
N SER A 93 -4.34 7.20 -14.24
CA SER A 93 -3.90 6.79 -15.58
C SER A 93 -2.79 7.69 -16.15
N ASP A 94 -2.53 8.87 -15.55
CA ASP A 94 -1.46 9.78 -15.97
C ASP A 94 -0.12 9.37 -15.31
N PRO A 95 0.90 8.94 -16.08
CA PRO A 95 2.19 8.53 -15.55
C PRO A 95 2.90 9.63 -14.74
N LYS A 96 2.72 10.91 -15.09
CA LYS A 96 3.36 12.02 -14.36
C LYS A 96 2.74 12.18 -12.97
N PHE A 97 1.42 12.10 -12.91
CA PHE A 97 0.71 12.13 -11.63
C PHE A 97 1.09 10.93 -10.77
N VAL A 98 1.04 9.71 -11.33
CA VAL A 98 1.41 8.48 -10.61
C VAL A 98 2.85 8.54 -10.12
N GLN A 99 3.79 9.07 -10.90
CA GLN A 99 5.17 9.22 -10.47
C GLN A 99 5.30 10.19 -9.29
N GLY A 100 4.63 11.35 -9.35
CA GLY A 100 4.63 12.33 -8.26
C GLY A 100 4.02 11.74 -6.99
N PHE A 101 2.84 11.13 -7.13
CA PHE A 101 2.12 10.47 -6.04
C PHE A 101 2.95 9.34 -5.41
N SER A 102 3.54 8.47 -6.23
CA SER A 102 4.37 7.36 -5.74
C SER A 102 5.62 7.83 -5.02
N LYS A 103 6.26 8.92 -5.48
CA LYS A 103 7.42 9.51 -4.80
C LYS A 103 7.07 10.06 -3.42
N THR A 104 5.91 10.70 -3.28
CA THR A 104 5.44 11.21 -1.98
C THR A 104 5.16 10.06 -1.03
N LEU A 105 4.53 8.98 -1.51
CA LEU A 105 4.20 7.81 -0.68
C LEU A 105 5.36 6.85 -0.47
N GLU A 106 6.48 6.99 -1.18
CA GLU A 106 7.55 5.99 -1.20
C GLU A 106 8.08 5.67 0.21
N LYS A 107 8.25 6.70 1.04
CA LYS A 107 8.73 6.54 2.41
C LYS A 107 7.73 5.74 3.26
N ASP A 108 6.48 6.18 3.28
CA ASP A 108 5.43 5.58 4.10
C ASP A 108 5.10 4.16 3.63
N GLN A 109 5.10 3.93 2.31
CA GLN A 109 4.93 2.60 1.72
C GLN A 109 6.06 1.65 2.12
N LYS A 110 7.31 2.12 2.13
CA LYS A 110 8.46 1.32 2.60
C LYS A 110 8.35 0.99 4.09
N GLU A 111 7.91 1.95 4.90
CA GLU A 111 7.72 1.76 6.33
C GLU A 111 6.60 0.75 6.61
N LEU A 112 5.46 0.91 5.93
CA LEU A 112 4.35 -0.03 5.97
C LEU A 112 4.80 -1.44 5.57
N LEU A 113 5.49 -1.58 4.43
CA LEU A 113 5.95 -2.89 3.95
C LEU A 113 6.94 -3.54 4.92
N LYS A 114 7.86 -2.76 5.51
CA LYS A 114 8.77 -3.24 6.56
C LYS A 114 8.04 -3.64 7.84
N GLY A 115 6.98 -2.93 8.20
CA GLY A 115 6.09 -3.29 9.30
C GLY A 115 5.38 -4.60 9.02
N LEU A 116 4.76 -4.73 7.85
CA LEU A 116 4.06 -5.94 7.41
C LEU A 116 4.98 -7.17 7.35
N MET A 117 6.24 -7.02 6.93
CA MET A 117 7.20 -8.13 6.99
C MET A 117 7.43 -8.69 8.40
N LYS A 118 7.14 -7.93 9.45
CA LYS A 118 7.22 -8.40 10.85
C LYS A 118 5.89 -8.94 11.36
N ASP A 119 4.80 -8.72 10.63
CA ASP A 119 3.48 -9.21 10.96
C ASP A 119 3.32 -10.70 10.61
N SER A 120 2.68 -11.44 11.51
CA SER A 120 2.56 -12.90 11.38
C SER A 120 1.61 -13.36 10.27
N GLU A 121 0.57 -12.57 9.96
CA GLU A 121 -0.37 -12.91 8.90
C GLU A 121 0.26 -12.63 7.53
N TYR A 122 0.91 -11.48 7.39
CA TYR A 122 1.64 -11.15 6.17
C TYR A 122 2.78 -12.13 5.89
N GLN A 123 3.51 -12.59 6.91
CA GLN A 123 4.51 -13.64 6.76
C GLN A 123 3.92 -14.96 6.26
N LYS A 124 2.73 -15.37 6.75
CA LYS A 124 2.06 -16.58 6.26
C LYS A 124 1.72 -16.47 4.78
N LEU A 125 1.15 -15.34 4.36
CA LEU A 125 0.86 -15.07 2.94
C LEU A 125 2.13 -15.09 2.10
N MET A 126 3.23 -14.52 2.62
CA MET A 126 4.53 -14.55 1.93
C MET A 126 5.08 -15.97 1.78
N ILE A 127 4.96 -16.80 2.83
CA ILE A 127 5.37 -18.22 2.77
C ILE A 127 4.53 -18.99 1.76
N GLU A 128 3.25 -18.68 1.63
CA GLU A 128 2.38 -19.28 0.61
C GLU A 128 2.86 -18.93 -0.80
N ILE A 129 3.26 -17.67 -1.04
CA ILE A 129 3.89 -17.26 -2.30
C ILE A 129 5.17 -18.05 -2.56
N TYR A 130 6.03 -18.24 -1.56
CA TYR A 130 7.26 -19.03 -1.68
C TYR A 130 7.05 -20.53 -1.98
N LYS A 131 5.85 -21.06 -1.70
CA LYS A 131 5.51 -22.45 -1.99
C LYS A 131 5.02 -22.67 -3.42
N ASN A 132 4.98 -21.64 -4.26
CA ASN A 132 4.60 -21.84 -5.65
C ASN A 132 5.63 -22.72 -6.39
N PRO A 133 5.20 -23.46 -7.45
CA PRO A 133 6.08 -24.38 -8.17
C PRO A 133 7.34 -23.72 -8.76
N GLU A 134 7.24 -22.49 -9.26
CA GLU A 134 8.37 -21.77 -9.85
C GLU A 134 9.47 -21.47 -8.82
N MET A 135 9.10 -21.04 -7.60
CA MET A 135 10.09 -20.81 -6.54
C MET A 135 10.68 -22.12 -6.03
N MET A 136 9.89 -23.20 -6.00
CA MET A 136 10.40 -24.54 -5.68
C MET A 136 11.40 -25.03 -6.73
N GLU A 137 11.16 -24.78 -8.02
CA GLU A 137 12.11 -25.13 -9.08
C GLU A 137 13.43 -24.38 -8.91
N GLN A 138 13.39 -23.07 -8.64
CA GLN A 138 14.59 -22.28 -8.34
C GLN A 138 15.32 -22.81 -7.10
N MET A 139 14.59 -23.22 -6.05
CA MET A 139 15.18 -23.84 -4.86
C MET A 139 15.89 -25.16 -5.19
N VAL A 140 15.28 -26.01 -6.04
CA VAL A 140 15.91 -27.26 -6.51
C VAL A 140 17.16 -26.96 -7.33
N THR A 141 17.15 -25.94 -8.20
CA THR A 141 18.34 -25.51 -8.93
C THR A 141 19.46 -25.10 -7.98
N VAL A 142 19.15 -24.36 -6.90
CA VAL A 142 20.13 -23.98 -5.88
C VAL A 142 20.67 -25.22 -5.15
N MET A 143 19.83 -26.19 -4.78
CA MET A 143 20.27 -27.44 -4.16
C MET A 143 21.16 -28.29 -5.09
N GLN A 144 20.94 -28.21 -6.40
CA GLN A 144 21.78 -28.89 -7.39
C GLN A 144 23.04 -28.11 -7.76
N SER A 145 23.19 -26.88 -7.26
CA SER A 145 24.36 -26.04 -7.53
C SER A 145 25.64 -26.65 -6.95
N GLN A 146 26.78 -26.36 -7.59
CA GLN A 146 28.09 -26.83 -7.14
C GLN A 146 28.42 -26.43 -5.70
N LYS A 147 27.99 -25.24 -5.26
CA LYS A 147 28.19 -24.77 -3.89
C LYS A 147 27.43 -25.63 -2.87
N PHE A 148 26.19 -26.00 -3.18
CA PHE A 148 25.40 -26.86 -2.30
C PHE A 148 25.91 -28.30 -2.34
N ARG A 149 26.34 -28.80 -3.51
CA ARG A 149 26.99 -30.11 -3.63
C ARG A 149 28.25 -30.23 -2.78
N ALA A 150 29.13 -29.23 -2.79
CA ALA A 150 30.33 -29.24 -1.94
C ALA A 150 29.98 -29.26 -0.45
N HIS A 151 28.94 -28.53 -0.03
CA HIS A 151 28.44 -28.60 1.35
C HIS A 151 27.83 -29.96 1.68
N LEU A 152 27.11 -30.56 0.73
CA LEU A 152 26.51 -31.88 0.86
C LEU A 152 27.57 -32.97 0.96
N GLU A 153 28.60 -32.94 0.12
CA GLU A 153 29.76 -33.85 0.15
C GLU A 153 30.44 -33.79 1.51
N LYS A 154 30.75 -32.58 2.01
CA LYS A 154 31.34 -32.41 3.34
C LYS A 154 30.44 -32.98 4.45
N THR A 155 29.13 -32.74 4.38
CA THR A 155 28.18 -33.28 5.36
C THR A 155 28.10 -34.80 5.30
N ILE A 156 28.16 -35.39 4.10
CA ILE A 156 28.21 -36.84 3.91
C ILE A 156 29.51 -37.41 4.47
N GLU A 157 30.66 -36.79 4.20
CA GLU A 157 31.95 -37.19 4.76
C GLU A 157 31.93 -37.15 6.30
N GLU A 158 31.44 -36.07 6.89
CA GLU A 158 31.27 -35.96 8.36
C GLU A 158 30.32 -37.02 8.91
N THR A 159 29.23 -37.31 8.20
CA THR A 159 28.25 -38.33 8.59
C THR A 159 28.86 -39.73 8.53
N ILE A 160 29.59 -40.07 7.47
CA ILE A 160 30.27 -41.37 7.31
C ILE A 160 31.36 -41.55 8.36
N ASN A 161 32.06 -40.48 8.70
CA ASN A 161 33.10 -40.47 9.73
C ASN A 161 32.54 -40.39 11.16
N SER A 162 31.22 -40.28 11.33
CA SER A 162 30.58 -40.30 12.64
C SER A 162 30.75 -41.68 13.29
N PRO A 163 31.20 -41.78 14.55
CA PRO A 163 31.34 -43.05 15.26
C PRO A 163 30.05 -43.89 15.27
N VAL A 164 28.90 -43.23 15.32
CA VAL A 164 27.59 -43.90 15.30
C VAL A 164 27.32 -44.54 13.94
N PHE A 165 27.69 -43.85 12.86
CA PHE A 165 27.51 -44.37 11.50
C PHE A 165 28.51 -45.49 11.20
N GLN A 166 29.78 -45.31 11.58
CA GLN A 166 30.81 -46.34 11.46
C GLN A 166 30.43 -47.61 12.22
N ALA A 167 29.95 -47.48 13.46
CA ALA A 167 29.47 -48.63 14.24
C ALA A 167 28.32 -49.37 13.56
N LYS A 168 27.30 -48.65 13.06
CA LYS A 168 26.19 -49.25 12.31
C LYS A 168 26.65 -49.89 11.00
N MET A 169 27.60 -49.28 10.29
CA MET A 169 28.18 -49.83 9.08
C MET A 169 28.91 -51.13 9.38
N SER A 170 29.78 -51.16 10.40
CA SER A 170 30.49 -52.36 10.85
C SER A 170 29.53 -53.46 11.29
N GLU A 171 28.49 -53.14 12.06
CA GLU A 171 27.47 -54.11 12.47
C GLU A 171 26.71 -54.68 11.27
N THR A 172 26.38 -53.85 10.28
CA THR A 172 25.68 -54.28 9.06
C THR A 172 26.57 -55.16 8.20
N LEU A 173 27.86 -54.83 8.07
CA LEU A 173 28.84 -55.65 7.34
C LEU A 173 29.08 -57.00 8.03
N LEU A 174 29.14 -57.03 9.37
CA LEU A 174 29.24 -58.27 10.13
C LEU A 174 28.00 -59.15 9.94
N LYS A 175 26.79 -58.58 10.03
CA LYS A 175 25.53 -59.29 9.76
C LYS A 175 25.44 -59.82 8.33
N ALA A 176 25.93 -59.06 7.34
CA ALA A 176 25.99 -59.50 5.95
C ALA A 176 27.00 -60.64 5.75
N ALA A 177 28.17 -60.57 6.40
CA ALA A 177 29.17 -61.63 6.38
C ALA A 177 28.67 -62.92 7.08
N GLU A 178 27.94 -62.79 8.19
CA GLU A 178 27.28 -63.92 8.86
C GLU A 178 26.20 -64.55 7.98
N LYS A 179 25.38 -63.74 7.30
CA LYS A 179 24.41 -64.24 6.32
C LYS A 179 25.07 -64.96 5.15
N MET A 180 26.12 -64.40 4.56
CA MET A 180 26.89 -65.07 3.50
C MET A 180 27.57 -66.35 3.98
N LYS A 181 28.03 -66.43 5.24
CA LYS A 181 28.50 -67.68 5.84
C LYS A 181 27.37 -68.69 6.07
N SER A 182 26.16 -68.23 6.39
CA SER A 182 24.99 -69.10 6.59
C SER A 182 24.36 -69.58 5.26
N GLU A 183 24.47 -68.80 4.18
CA GLU A 183 23.96 -69.13 2.85
C GLU A 183 25.02 -69.79 1.94
N GLY A 184 26.32 -69.60 2.21
CA GLY A 184 27.44 -70.20 1.47
C GLY A 184 27.79 -71.64 1.84
N GLY A 185 27.05 -72.27 2.76
CA GLY A 185 27.28 -73.65 3.20
C GLY A 185 26.79 -74.74 2.26
N LYS A 186 26.33 -74.42 1.04
CA LYS A 186 25.75 -75.42 0.13
C LYS A 186 26.06 -75.18 -1.35
N SER A 187 27.33 -75.00 -1.72
CA SER A 187 27.81 -75.46 -3.04
C SER A 187 29.34 -75.37 -3.11
N SER A 188 30.04 -76.44 -2.76
CA SER A 188 31.32 -76.77 -3.39
C SER A 188 31.70 -78.21 -3.07
N GLY A 189 31.51 -79.09 -4.04
CA GLY A 189 31.92 -80.48 -4.00
C GLY A 189 31.54 -81.19 -5.31
N GLU A 190 32.56 -81.66 -6.03
CA GLU A 190 32.53 -82.44 -7.29
C GLU A 190 32.17 -81.66 -8.57
N GLY A 191 32.91 -81.71 -9.68
CA GLY A 191 34.11 -82.45 -10.03
C GLY A 191 34.49 -82.18 -11.49
N LYS A 192 35.80 -82.17 -11.74
CA LYS A 192 36.54 -82.60 -12.95
C LYS A 192 36.06 -82.27 -14.37
N GLN A 193 37.06 -81.82 -15.15
CA GLN A 193 37.34 -82.20 -16.56
C GLN A 193 36.44 -81.48 -17.59
N GLY A 194 36.90 -80.51 -18.37
CA GLY A 194 38.16 -80.43 -19.12
C GLY A 194 37.80 -80.55 -20.58
N ASP A 195 37.94 -79.50 -21.38
CA ASP A 195 38.38 -79.60 -22.77
C ASP A 195 38.81 -78.23 -23.31
N LYS A 196 39.85 -78.27 -24.14
CA LYS A 196 40.28 -77.19 -25.02
C LYS A 196 39.20 -77.00 -26.08
N GLU A 197 38.94 -75.76 -26.47
CA GLU A 197 38.89 -75.49 -27.90
C GLU A 197 39.21 -74.02 -28.17
N GLN A 198 40.10 -73.89 -29.13
CA GLN A 198 40.67 -72.70 -29.72
C GLN A 198 39.85 -72.46 -30.97
N GLU A 199 39.21 -71.31 -31.12
CA GLU A 199 38.99 -70.76 -32.45
C GLU A 199 38.90 -69.25 -32.43
N SER A 200 39.84 -68.66 -33.17
CA SER A 200 39.77 -67.34 -33.73
C SER A 200 38.63 -67.29 -34.74
N GLU A 201 37.89 -66.19 -34.81
CA GLU A 201 37.55 -65.64 -36.12
C GLU A 201 37.30 -64.13 -36.04
N SER A 202 38.04 -63.44 -36.91
CA SER A 202 37.78 -62.10 -37.39
C SER A 202 36.45 -62.02 -38.13
N ASN A 203 35.74 -60.90 -37.98
CA ASN A 203 35.18 -60.14 -39.11
C ASN A 203 34.75 -58.78 -38.55
N ASP A 204 35.38 -57.67 -38.92
CA ASP A 204 35.24 -56.97 -40.21
C ASP A 204 33.92 -56.22 -40.34
N GLY A 205 34.04 -55.00 -40.85
CA GLY A 205 33.01 -54.42 -41.71
C GLY A 205 32.15 -53.31 -41.12
N GLY A 206 32.60 -52.07 -41.31
CA GLY A 206 31.93 -51.25 -42.32
C GLY A 206 30.83 -50.28 -41.89
N SER A 207 31.23 -49.03 -41.72
CA SER A 207 30.82 -47.86 -42.54
C SER A 207 29.37 -47.35 -42.62
N GLU A 208 29.34 -46.04 -42.90
CA GLU A 208 28.28 -45.16 -43.45
C GLU A 208 27.34 -44.53 -42.41
N GLU A 209 27.54 -43.25 -42.09
CA GLU A 209 27.16 -42.04 -42.88
C GLU A 209 25.65 -41.90 -43.05
N GLU A 210 25.07 -40.91 -42.37
CA GLU A 210 24.07 -40.06 -43.01
C GLU A 210 24.22 -38.62 -42.50
N GLU A 211 24.73 -37.76 -43.39
CA GLU A 211 24.51 -36.33 -43.35
C GLU A 211 23.01 -36.03 -43.48
N GLY A 212 22.52 -35.01 -42.77
CA GLY A 212 21.10 -34.65 -42.80
C GLY A 212 20.85 -33.24 -42.26
N GLN A 213 21.23 -32.27 -43.08
CA GLN A 213 21.06 -30.82 -42.96
C GLN A 213 19.58 -30.36 -42.80
N THR A 214 19.43 -29.10 -42.35
CA THR A 214 18.28 -28.17 -42.54
C THR A 214 17.20 -28.04 -41.44
N SER A 215 17.34 -27.03 -40.58
CA SER A 215 16.53 -25.78 -40.55
C SER A 215 16.93 -24.90 -39.37
#